data_AF-A0A7S2TK02-F1
#
_entry.id   AF-A0A7S2TK02-F1
#
_cell.length_a   1.000
_cell.length_b   1.000
_cell.length_c   1.000
_cell.angle_alpha   90.00
_cell.angle_beta   90.00
_cell.angle_gamma   90.00
#
_symmetry.space_group_name_H-M   'P 1'
#
loop_
_entity.id
_entity.type
_entity.pdbx_description
1 polymer ?
#
loop_
_entity_poly.entity_id
_entity_poly.type
_entity_poly.pdbx_seq_one_letter_code
_entity_poly.pdbx_strand_id
1 'polypeptide(L)'
;PLEYQDDTYVYVIATAGMRLLSLERQKAIYDAAATKLKPLLEREELGFKVLRKNFRTATGLEEGFWGFLAANFLQGRMGLSMTLAQKQSAFSGVLDLGGSSTQIAYKCGGLDSDSVEKENVFVHSFLGYGAQLARKKLEAAVSEENPCDFKGYQRTKEGTEEKLIGSGDANKCRDVIRKHLVTNSDCKEPPCFFNNVHKPSKPCGNFLGISLYYFATDCLRKVVGTYLNVAPSESSLVHGYLSHFPRPSVEEIKAAADLMCSRHWDTAKTWEHDETPDVTSWSGRCFEVNYIATVIQYGYGMPPTSHNVTFVKDLHGSEVEWTLGAFIEENLRLSSDPTAISTRGIVEPTEYMPTDSIAMPAIFIVILLSIPGFLICYKTGKDPYTLVTNAFIVPSKPMSSVESLELQPTEQQATVNVVVGE
;
A
#
# COMPACT_ATOMS: atom_id res chain seq x y z
N PRO A 1 22.29 5.33 21.97
CA PRO A 1 23.36 6.03 22.73
C PRO A 1 24.62 6.21 21.87
N LEU A 2 25.52 7.15 22.19
CA LEU A 2 26.75 7.37 21.40
C LEU A 2 27.57 6.08 21.27
N GLU A 3 27.68 5.28 22.34
CA GLU A 3 28.44 4.03 22.32
C GLU A 3 27.90 2.93 21.37
N TYR A 4 26.65 3.04 20.90
CA TYR A 4 26.03 2.05 20.01
C TYR A 4 25.95 2.50 18.55
N GLN A 5 26.20 3.78 18.29
CA GLN A 5 26.04 4.38 16.96
C GLN A 5 26.90 3.68 15.91
N ASP A 6 28.17 3.40 16.23
CA ASP A 6 29.10 2.74 15.33
C ASP A 6 28.69 1.29 15.00
N ASP A 7 27.81 0.67 15.79
CA ASP A 7 27.30 -0.68 15.55
C ASP A 7 25.85 -0.71 15.01
N THR A 8 25.22 0.46 14.91
CA THR A 8 23.84 0.62 14.45
C THR A 8 23.81 0.73 12.92
N TYR A 9 23.08 -0.17 12.26
CA TYR A 9 22.88 -0.15 10.81
C TYR A 9 21.62 0.62 10.42
N VAL A 10 21.72 1.40 9.34
CA VAL A 10 20.58 2.11 8.77
C VAL A 10 19.94 1.28 7.66
N TYR A 11 18.63 1.10 7.75
CA TYR A 11 17.82 0.43 6.74
C TYR A 11 16.84 1.42 6.10
N VAL A 12 16.79 1.39 4.77
CA VAL A 12 15.84 2.19 3.98
C VAL A 12 15.04 1.23 3.14
N ILE A 13 13.83 0.92 3.62
CA ILE A 13 12.94 -0.02 2.96
C ILE A 13 11.72 0.76 2.48
N ALA A 14 11.47 0.74 1.17
CA ALA A 14 10.29 1.38 0.61
C ALA A 14 9.22 0.34 0.22
N THR A 15 7.97 0.77 0.09
CA THR A 15 6.82 -0.10 -0.09
C THR A 15 6.17 0.07 -1.47
N ALA A 16 4.84 0.13 -1.54
CA ALA A 16 4.05 0.07 -2.76
C ALA A 16 4.40 1.13 -3.80
N GLY A 17 4.70 2.37 -3.40
CA GLY A 17 5.07 3.43 -4.33
C GLY A 17 6.29 3.06 -5.18
N MET A 18 7.31 2.47 -4.55
CA MET A 18 8.51 2.00 -5.28
C MET A 18 8.23 0.73 -6.10
N ARG A 19 7.31 -0.13 -5.68
CA ARG A 19 6.88 -1.31 -6.47
C ARG A 19 6.25 -0.95 -7.81
N LEU A 20 5.72 0.27 -7.95
CA LEU A 20 5.12 0.76 -9.20
C LEU A 20 6.18 1.25 -10.22
N LEU A 21 7.43 1.42 -9.81
CA LEU A 21 8.51 1.91 -10.66
C LEU A 21 9.27 0.74 -11.32
N SER A 22 9.89 1.01 -12.48
CA SER A 22 10.81 0.06 -13.10
C SER A 22 12.03 -0.20 -12.20
N LEU A 23 12.62 -1.39 -12.29
CA LEU A 23 13.80 -1.77 -11.51
C LEU A 23 14.98 -0.80 -11.70
N GLU A 24 15.14 -0.26 -12.91
CA GLU A 24 16.15 0.76 -13.22
C GLU A 24 15.93 2.04 -12.40
N ARG A 25 14.69 2.54 -12.36
CA ARG A 25 14.34 3.73 -11.56
C ARG A 25 14.47 3.47 -10.07
N GLN A 26 14.03 2.30 -9.60
CA GLN A 26 14.20 1.90 -8.21
C GLN A 26 15.69 1.91 -7.82
N LYS A 27 16.54 1.28 -8.64
CA LYS A 27 17.99 1.24 -8.43
C LYS A 27 18.59 2.64 -8.40
N ALA A 28 18.25 3.50 -9.36
CA ALA A 28 18.75 4.87 -9.44
C ALA A 28 18.40 5.68 -8.18
N ILE A 29 17.15 5.58 -7.70
CA ILE A 29 16.70 6.26 -6.49
C ILE A 29 17.49 5.77 -5.27
N TYR A 30 17.64 4.46 -5.09
CA TYR A 30 18.36 3.92 -3.94
C TYR A 30 19.86 4.19 -3.98
N ASP A 31 20.49 4.17 -5.17
CA ASP A 31 21.89 4.55 -5.34
C ASP A 31 22.10 6.02 -4.95
N ALA A 32 21.20 6.91 -5.40
CA ALA A 32 21.23 8.33 -5.04
C ALA A 32 21.01 8.53 -3.53
N ALA A 33 20.02 7.87 -2.95
CA ALA A 33 19.71 7.96 -1.52
C ALA A 33 20.88 7.49 -0.65
N ALA A 34 21.48 6.34 -0.95
CA ALA A 34 22.63 5.83 -0.21
C ALA A 34 23.85 6.76 -0.34
N THR A 35 24.10 7.28 -1.55
CA THR A 35 25.21 8.23 -1.80
C THR A 35 25.05 9.52 -1.00
N LYS A 36 23.80 10.00 -0.82
CA LYS A 36 23.51 11.23 -0.07
C LYS A 36 23.49 11.01 1.44
N LEU A 37 22.93 9.89 1.91
CA LEU A 37 22.81 9.61 3.35
C LEU A 37 24.12 9.18 4.00
N LYS A 38 24.96 8.45 3.28
CA LYS A 38 26.23 7.93 3.82
C LYS A 38 27.09 9.01 4.52
N PRO A 39 27.50 10.11 3.86
CA PRO A 39 28.31 11.14 4.53
C PRO A 39 27.56 11.93 5.62
N LEU A 40 26.22 11.91 5.64
CA LEU A 40 25.44 12.58 6.67
C LEU A 40 25.36 11.78 7.97
N LEU A 41 25.38 10.44 7.87
CA LEU A 41 25.13 9.52 8.97
C LEU A 41 26.40 8.84 9.49
N GLU A 42 27.39 8.57 8.63
CA GLU A 42 28.70 8.01 9.02
C GLU A 42 29.71 9.09 9.49
N ARG A 43 29.22 10.27 9.90
CA ARG A 43 30.10 11.34 10.42
C ARG A 43 30.50 11.06 11.87
N GLU A 44 31.58 11.72 12.30
CA GLU A 44 32.19 11.51 13.62
C GLU A 44 31.22 11.69 14.78
N GLU A 45 30.20 12.55 14.64
CA GLU A 45 29.20 12.79 15.69
C GLU A 45 28.00 11.82 15.70
N LEU A 46 27.88 10.93 14.71
CA LEU A 46 26.70 10.05 14.53
C LEU A 46 26.99 8.57 14.29
N GLY A 47 28.17 8.16 13.80
CA GLY A 47 28.66 6.76 13.75
C GLY A 47 27.89 5.72 12.92
N PHE A 48 26.64 5.98 12.53
CA PHE A 48 25.73 4.98 11.93
C PHE A 48 26.28 4.35 10.64
N LYS A 49 26.12 3.03 10.48
CA LYS A 49 26.58 2.30 9.29
C LYS A 49 25.56 2.34 8.15
N VAL A 50 25.92 2.97 7.02
CA VAL A 50 25.07 3.07 5.83
C VAL A 50 25.57 2.14 4.72
N LEU A 51 24.88 1.01 4.56
CA LEU A 51 25.18 0.05 3.51
C LEU A 51 24.16 0.12 2.38
N ARG A 52 24.63 0.28 1.13
CA ARG A 52 23.74 0.31 -0.05
C ARG A 52 22.83 -0.90 -0.15
N LYS A 53 23.28 -2.08 0.30
CA LYS A 53 22.47 -3.32 0.31
C LYS A 53 21.24 -3.26 1.25
N ASN A 54 21.22 -2.32 2.18
CA ASN A 54 20.09 -2.10 3.11
C ASN A 54 19.00 -1.20 2.50
N PHE A 55 19.19 -0.75 1.26
CA PHE A 55 18.26 0.10 0.52
C PHE A 55 17.53 -0.75 -0.51
N ARG A 56 16.27 -1.07 -0.25
CA ARG A 56 15.50 -1.99 -1.10
C ARG A 56 14.00 -1.73 -1.03
N THR A 57 13.28 -2.29 -2.00
CA THR A 57 11.83 -2.32 -1.98
C THR A 57 11.37 -3.59 -1.26
N ALA A 58 10.46 -3.46 -0.30
CA ALA A 58 9.76 -4.59 0.30
C ALA A 58 8.74 -5.16 -0.68
N THR A 59 8.65 -6.48 -0.73
CA THR A 59 7.50 -7.15 -1.33
C THR A 59 6.23 -6.84 -0.52
N GLY A 60 5.05 -6.95 -1.15
CA GLY A 60 3.80 -6.77 -0.43
C GLY A 60 3.59 -7.81 0.68
N LEU A 61 4.13 -9.02 0.50
CA LEU A 61 4.10 -10.08 1.51
C LEU A 61 4.99 -9.76 2.72
N GLU A 62 6.17 -9.18 2.51
CA GLU A 62 7.03 -8.71 3.61
C GLU A 62 6.30 -7.64 4.42
N GLU A 63 5.79 -6.60 3.77
CA GLU A 63 5.09 -5.49 4.42
C GLU A 63 3.89 -5.98 5.27
N GLY A 64 3.04 -6.84 4.71
CA GLY A 64 1.92 -7.41 5.45
C GLY A 64 2.34 -8.33 6.60
N PHE A 65 3.37 -9.15 6.40
CA PHE A 65 3.90 -10.02 7.46
C PHE A 65 4.54 -9.22 8.59
N TRP A 66 5.29 -8.17 8.27
CA TRP A 66 5.90 -7.30 9.27
C TRP A 66 4.85 -6.52 10.08
N GLY A 67 3.77 -6.06 9.45
CA GLY A 67 2.62 -5.51 10.17
C GLY A 67 2.05 -6.53 11.18
N PHE A 68 1.93 -7.80 10.78
CA PHE A 68 1.51 -8.89 11.67
C PHE A 68 2.49 -9.14 12.82
N LEU A 69 3.81 -9.13 12.56
CA LEU A 69 4.83 -9.26 13.61
C LEU A 69 4.75 -8.10 14.60
N ALA A 70 4.73 -6.86 14.12
CA ALA A 70 4.66 -5.66 14.96
C ALA A 70 3.43 -5.68 15.88
N ALA A 71 2.25 -5.94 15.32
CA ALA A 71 1.00 -6.04 16.07
C ALA A 71 1.10 -7.08 17.20
N ASN A 72 1.57 -8.29 16.89
CA ASN A 72 1.58 -9.36 17.88
C ASN A 72 2.72 -9.27 18.88
N PHE A 73 3.86 -8.66 18.50
CA PHE A 73 4.92 -8.30 19.42
C PHE A 73 4.47 -7.23 20.43
N LEU A 74 3.85 -6.15 19.97
CA LEU A 74 3.36 -5.06 20.83
C LEU A 74 2.24 -5.51 21.78
N GLN A 75 1.48 -6.55 21.41
CA GLN A 75 0.50 -7.17 22.30
C GLN A 75 1.09 -8.24 23.23
N GLY A 76 2.41 -8.44 23.24
CA GLY A 76 3.10 -9.43 24.07
C GLY A 76 2.80 -10.89 23.72
N ARG A 77 2.36 -11.16 22.48
CA ARG A 77 2.02 -12.53 22.02
C ARG A 77 3.21 -13.27 21.44
N MET A 78 4.27 -12.54 21.09
CA MET A 78 5.55 -13.08 20.64
C MET A 78 6.72 -12.21 21.12
N GLY A 79 7.90 -12.82 21.23
CA GLY A 79 9.15 -12.11 21.57
C GLY A 79 9.96 -11.66 20.36
N LEU A 80 11.09 -10.98 20.62
CA LEU A 80 12.03 -10.53 19.59
C LEU A 80 12.65 -11.69 18.78
N SER A 81 12.70 -12.89 19.35
CA SER A 81 13.17 -14.10 18.66
C SER A 81 12.14 -14.72 17.72
N MET A 82 11.04 -14.02 17.43
CA MET A 82 9.91 -14.53 16.65
C MET A 82 9.33 -15.83 17.20
N THR A 83 9.37 -15.99 18.53
CA THR A 83 8.81 -17.14 19.23
C THR A 83 7.56 -16.75 20.02
N LEU A 84 6.61 -17.69 20.15
CA LEU A 84 5.41 -17.54 20.95
C LEU A 84 5.74 -17.18 22.40
N ALA A 85 5.09 -16.15 22.94
CA ALA A 85 5.20 -15.82 24.36
C ALA A 85 4.48 -16.86 25.24
N GLN A 86 3.39 -17.43 24.73
CA GLN A 86 2.65 -18.52 25.36
C GLN A 86 2.20 -19.52 24.29
N LYS A 87 2.29 -20.82 24.61
CA LYS A 87 1.78 -21.90 23.74
C LYS A 87 0.29 -21.66 23.44
N GLN A 88 -0.08 -21.73 22.16
CA GLN A 88 -1.44 -21.47 21.65
C GLN A 88 -1.92 -20.00 21.73
N SER A 89 -1.02 -19.01 21.77
CA SER A 89 -1.45 -17.60 21.68
C SER A 89 -2.28 -17.37 20.42
N ALA A 90 -3.54 -16.95 20.61
CA ALA A 90 -4.37 -16.53 19.49
C ALA A 90 -3.80 -15.22 18.94
N PHE A 91 -3.38 -15.20 17.68
CA PHE A 91 -2.83 -14.01 17.05
C PHE A 91 -3.94 -13.01 16.68
N SER A 92 -3.59 -11.72 16.65
CA SER A 92 -4.41 -10.72 15.98
C SER A 92 -3.99 -10.70 14.52
N GLY A 93 -4.96 -10.75 13.61
CA GLY A 93 -4.73 -10.38 12.24
C GLY A 93 -4.47 -8.88 12.12
N VAL A 94 -3.95 -8.45 10.97
CA VAL A 94 -3.69 -7.05 10.66
C VAL A 94 -4.27 -6.72 9.30
N LEU A 95 -4.94 -5.57 9.23
CA LEU A 95 -5.37 -4.91 8.01
C LEU A 95 -4.58 -3.60 7.94
N ASP A 96 -3.80 -3.44 6.88
CA ASP A 96 -3.02 -2.22 6.64
C ASP A 96 -3.54 -1.56 5.36
N LEU A 97 -3.79 -0.25 5.42
CA LEU A 97 -4.26 0.54 4.29
C LEU A 97 -3.33 1.71 4.08
N GLY A 98 -2.42 1.56 3.13
CA GLY A 98 -1.54 2.62 2.66
C GLY A 98 -2.12 3.40 1.47
N GLY A 99 -1.31 4.28 0.89
CA GLY A 99 -1.68 5.07 -0.28
C GLY A 99 -1.81 4.25 -1.57
N SER A 100 -0.92 3.27 -1.78
CA SER A 100 -0.84 2.52 -3.03
C SER A 100 -1.16 1.02 -2.92
N SER A 101 -1.15 0.42 -1.74
CA SER A 101 -1.67 -0.94 -1.50
C SER A 101 -2.42 -1.04 -0.19
N THR A 102 -3.15 -2.15 -0.03
CA THR A 102 -3.69 -2.59 1.25
C THR A 102 -3.31 -4.05 1.48
N GLN A 103 -3.06 -4.42 2.72
CA GLN A 103 -2.58 -5.73 3.10
C GLN A 103 -3.55 -6.37 4.11
N ILE A 104 -3.61 -7.69 4.06
CA ILE A 104 -4.27 -8.53 5.07
C ILE A 104 -3.29 -9.61 5.50
N ALA A 105 -3.12 -9.78 6.81
CA ALA A 105 -2.30 -10.84 7.39
C ALA A 105 -3.01 -11.48 8.58
N TYR A 106 -3.07 -12.82 8.64
CA TYR A 106 -3.66 -13.52 9.78
C TYR A 106 -3.21 -14.98 9.91
N LYS A 107 -3.31 -15.52 11.13
CA LYS A 107 -3.13 -16.95 11.43
C LYS A 107 -4.40 -17.50 12.06
N CYS A 108 -4.95 -18.55 11.48
CA CYS A 108 -6.04 -19.32 12.11
C CYS A 108 -5.48 -20.47 12.94
N GLY A 109 -5.98 -20.61 14.17
CA GLY A 109 -5.53 -21.63 15.12
C GLY A 109 -4.14 -21.34 15.68
N GLY A 110 -3.62 -22.28 16.47
CA GLY A 110 -2.24 -22.22 16.98
C GLY A 110 -1.21 -22.45 15.88
N LEU A 111 0.06 -22.37 16.27
CA LEU A 111 1.19 -22.84 15.48
C LEU A 111 1.59 -24.24 15.96
N ASP A 112 2.06 -25.08 15.03
CA ASP A 112 2.60 -26.42 15.35
C ASP A 112 3.99 -26.31 16.00
N SER A 113 4.67 -25.19 15.77
CA SER A 113 5.97 -24.80 16.30
C SER A 113 5.81 -23.53 17.15
N ASP A 114 6.74 -23.26 18.06
CA ASP A 114 6.79 -21.98 18.76
C ASP A 114 7.29 -20.84 17.84
N SER A 115 7.86 -21.15 16.67
CA SER A 115 8.39 -20.19 15.67
C SER A 115 7.29 -19.56 14.82
N VAL A 116 7.27 -18.23 14.77
CA VAL A 116 6.34 -17.42 13.96
C VAL A 116 6.98 -17.16 12.60
N GLU A 117 6.75 -18.06 11.66
CA GLU A 117 7.29 -17.97 10.30
C GLU A 117 6.26 -17.45 9.32
N LYS A 118 6.73 -16.79 8.25
CA LYS A 118 5.87 -16.21 7.22
C LYS A 118 5.01 -17.27 6.54
N GLU A 119 5.56 -18.46 6.34
CA GLU A 119 4.92 -19.61 5.71
C GLU A 119 3.70 -20.10 6.51
N ASN A 120 3.69 -19.82 7.82
CA ASN A 120 2.59 -20.18 8.70
C ASN A 120 1.48 -19.12 8.71
N VAL A 121 1.75 -17.89 8.26
CA VAL A 121 0.81 -16.77 8.28
C VAL A 121 0.23 -16.55 6.89
N PHE A 122 -1.09 -16.48 6.78
CA PHE A 122 -1.68 -16.03 5.53
C PHE A 122 -1.37 -14.54 5.37
N VAL A 123 -0.75 -14.17 4.26
CA VAL A 123 -0.47 -12.77 3.92
C VAL A 123 -0.84 -12.52 2.47
N HIS A 124 -1.52 -11.40 2.22
CA HIS A 124 -1.74 -10.93 0.86
C HIS A 124 -1.66 -9.40 0.80
N SER A 125 -1.19 -8.88 -0.34
CA SER A 125 -1.08 -7.46 -0.63
C SER A 125 -1.81 -7.14 -1.92
N PHE A 126 -2.77 -6.24 -1.86
CA PHE A 126 -3.53 -5.77 -3.01
C PHE A 126 -2.87 -4.51 -3.58
N LEU A 127 -1.90 -4.68 -4.47
CA LEU A 127 -1.22 -3.56 -5.12
C LEU A 127 -2.19 -2.78 -6.02
N GLY A 128 -2.12 -1.44 -5.94
CA GLY A 128 -3.06 -0.55 -6.63
C GLY A 128 -4.40 -0.40 -5.93
N TYR A 129 -4.57 -0.96 -4.72
CA TYR A 129 -5.78 -0.85 -3.91
C TYR A 129 -5.54 -0.15 -2.57
N GLY A 130 -4.41 0.55 -2.44
CA GLY A 130 -4.29 1.59 -1.41
C GLY A 130 -5.22 2.75 -1.73
N ALA A 131 -5.60 3.55 -0.73
CA ALA A 131 -6.72 4.48 -0.87
C ALA A 131 -6.54 5.53 -1.99
N GLN A 132 -5.33 6.05 -2.20
CA GLN A 132 -5.08 7.04 -3.25
C GLN A 132 -5.25 6.43 -4.64
N LEU A 133 -4.68 5.24 -4.86
CA LEU A 133 -4.82 4.55 -6.15
C LEU A 133 -6.21 3.98 -6.36
N ALA A 134 -6.88 3.54 -5.29
CA ALA A 134 -8.27 3.11 -5.33
C ALA A 134 -9.19 4.27 -5.72
N ARG A 135 -9.00 5.47 -5.15
CA ARG A 135 -9.73 6.68 -5.52
C ARG A 135 -9.50 7.02 -6.98
N LYS A 136 -8.25 7.02 -7.44
CA LYS A 136 -7.89 7.26 -8.85
C LYS A 136 -8.53 6.25 -9.80
N LYS A 137 -8.54 4.96 -9.45
CA LYS A 137 -9.23 3.93 -10.24
C LYS A 137 -10.74 4.17 -10.31
N LEU A 138 -11.36 4.60 -9.22
CA LEU A 138 -12.79 4.92 -9.17
C LEU A 138 -13.16 6.10 -10.08
N GLU A 139 -12.27 7.07 -10.26
CA GLU A 139 -12.50 8.25 -11.11
C GLU A 139 -12.83 7.90 -12.57
N ALA A 140 -12.28 6.78 -13.06
CA ALA A 140 -12.61 6.29 -14.39
C ALA A 140 -14.04 5.72 -14.50
N ALA A 141 -14.66 5.38 -13.37
CA ALA A 141 -15.98 4.76 -13.28
C ALA A 141 -17.12 5.73 -12.90
N VAL A 142 -16.79 6.97 -12.53
CA VAL A 142 -17.77 8.02 -12.19
C VAL A 142 -17.83 9.07 -13.30
N SER A 143 -19.01 9.68 -13.46
CA SER A 143 -19.26 10.79 -14.38
C SER A 143 -19.08 12.13 -13.66
N GLU A 144 -19.65 13.22 -14.21
CA GLU A 144 -19.61 14.56 -13.62
C GLU A 144 -20.08 14.59 -12.15
N GLU A 145 -21.08 13.78 -11.78
CA GLU A 145 -21.53 13.65 -10.40
C GLU A 145 -20.78 12.50 -9.70
N ASN A 146 -19.94 12.82 -8.71
CA ASN A 146 -19.17 11.84 -7.94
C ASN A 146 -19.80 11.58 -6.56
N PRO A 147 -20.38 10.39 -6.29
CA PRO A 147 -21.00 10.12 -5.00
C PRO A 147 -20.00 9.98 -3.84
N CYS A 148 -18.73 9.74 -4.13
CA CYS A 148 -17.69 9.54 -3.12
C CYS A 148 -16.99 10.82 -2.66
N ASP A 149 -17.30 11.94 -3.29
CA ASP A 149 -16.85 13.26 -2.86
C ASP A 149 -17.94 13.94 -2.01
N PHE A 150 -17.54 14.80 -1.08
CA PHE A 150 -18.47 15.58 -0.25
C PHE A 150 -19.44 16.39 -1.10
N LYS A 151 -20.68 16.57 -0.61
CA LYS A 151 -21.70 17.34 -1.33
C LYS A 151 -21.20 18.74 -1.70
N GLY A 152 -21.22 19.09 -2.98
CA GLY A 152 -20.79 20.39 -3.51
C GLY A 152 -19.27 20.58 -3.61
N TYR A 153 -18.46 19.57 -3.25
CA TYR A 153 -17.02 19.63 -3.48
C TYR A 153 -16.74 19.54 -4.98
N GLN A 154 -15.94 20.46 -5.51
CA GLN A 154 -15.56 20.49 -6.91
C GLN A 154 -14.07 20.27 -7.06
N ARG A 155 -13.71 19.41 -8.02
CA ARG A 155 -12.32 19.20 -8.42
C ARG A 155 -12.24 18.83 -9.89
N THR A 156 -11.07 18.97 -10.48
CA THR A 156 -10.80 18.47 -11.82
C THR A 156 -10.39 17.01 -11.73
N LYS A 157 -10.90 16.17 -12.63
CA LYS A 157 -10.48 14.79 -12.78
C LYS A 157 -9.02 14.73 -13.22
N GLU A 158 -8.24 13.83 -12.63
CA GLU A 158 -6.80 13.82 -12.85
C GLU A 158 -6.47 13.53 -14.33
N GLY A 159 -5.67 14.40 -14.96
CA GLY A 159 -5.26 14.25 -16.35
C GLY A 159 -6.32 14.65 -17.39
N THR A 160 -7.42 15.28 -16.99
CA THR A 160 -8.43 15.82 -17.91
C THR A 160 -8.84 17.25 -17.52
N GLU A 161 -9.68 17.89 -18.32
CA GLU A 161 -10.32 19.18 -17.99
C GLU A 161 -11.75 18.99 -17.40
N GLU A 162 -12.17 17.74 -17.23
CA GLU A 162 -13.51 17.40 -16.74
C GLU A 162 -13.64 17.75 -15.26
N LYS A 163 -14.73 18.43 -14.90
CA LYS A 163 -15.06 18.73 -13.51
C LYS A 163 -15.85 17.59 -12.89
N LEU A 164 -15.52 17.25 -11.66
CA LEU A 164 -16.27 16.36 -10.79
C LEU A 164 -16.92 17.20 -9.69
N ILE A 165 -18.21 16.95 -9.46
CA ILE A 165 -19.01 17.58 -8.42
C ILE A 165 -19.48 16.49 -7.47
N GLY A 166 -19.11 16.61 -6.18
CA GLY A 166 -19.50 15.64 -5.17
C GLY A 166 -20.99 15.73 -4.85
N SER A 167 -21.69 14.58 -4.83
CA SER A 167 -23.09 14.54 -4.37
C SER A 167 -23.22 14.19 -2.88
N GLY A 168 -22.16 13.65 -2.26
CA GLY A 168 -22.19 13.22 -0.86
C GLY A 168 -23.07 12.01 -0.59
N ASP A 169 -23.47 11.26 -1.63
CA ASP A 169 -24.30 10.07 -1.52
C ASP A 169 -23.45 8.85 -1.16
N ALA A 170 -23.22 8.65 0.13
CA ALA A 170 -22.38 7.57 0.65
C ALA A 170 -22.91 6.17 0.27
N ASN A 171 -24.22 5.98 0.12
CA ASN A 171 -24.79 4.71 -0.34
C ASN A 171 -24.36 4.40 -1.78
N LYS A 172 -24.58 5.35 -2.70
CA LYS A 172 -24.10 5.22 -4.09
C LYS A 172 -22.58 5.09 -4.15
N CYS A 173 -21.84 5.80 -3.29
CA CYS A 173 -20.39 5.68 -3.24
C CYS A 173 -19.97 4.22 -2.97
N ARG A 174 -20.56 3.57 -1.97
CA ARG A 174 -20.30 2.16 -1.67
C ARG A 174 -20.69 1.23 -2.81
N ASP A 175 -21.79 1.51 -3.50
CA ASP A 175 -22.21 0.72 -4.67
C ASP A 175 -21.19 0.80 -5.82
N VAL A 176 -20.70 1.99 -6.15
CA VAL A 176 -19.68 2.18 -7.18
C VAL A 176 -18.36 1.53 -6.76
N ILE A 177 -17.92 1.71 -5.50
CA ILE A 177 -16.73 1.05 -4.96
C ILE A 177 -16.86 -0.48 -5.07
N ARG A 178 -17.99 -1.04 -4.65
CA ARG A 178 -18.23 -2.49 -4.71
C ARG A 178 -18.20 -3.01 -6.14
N LYS A 179 -18.83 -2.29 -7.07
CA LYS A 179 -18.92 -2.69 -8.47
C LYS A 179 -17.58 -2.62 -9.19
N HIS A 180 -16.77 -1.60 -8.92
CA HIS A 180 -15.58 -1.29 -9.73
C HIS A 180 -14.24 -1.59 -9.07
N LEU A 181 -14.18 -1.64 -7.74
CA LEU A 181 -12.93 -1.88 -6.99
C LEU A 181 -12.98 -3.18 -6.20
N VAL A 182 -14.10 -3.46 -5.53
CA VAL A 182 -14.23 -4.58 -4.58
C VAL A 182 -15.06 -5.70 -5.21
N THR A 183 -14.60 -6.19 -6.37
CA THR A 183 -15.21 -7.28 -7.13
C THR A 183 -14.31 -8.51 -7.17
N ASN A 184 -14.90 -9.68 -7.33
CA ASN A 184 -14.23 -10.95 -7.55
C ASN A 184 -14.93 -11.81 -8.61
N SER A 185 -15.53 -11.16 -9.61
CA SER A 185 -16.34 -11.81 -10.66
C SER A 185 -15.59 -12.88 -11.47
N ASP A 186 -14.26 -12.75 -11.59
CA ASP A 186 -13.42 -13.66 -12.39
C ASP A 186 -12.60 -14.60 -11.48
N CYS A 187 -13.10 -14.87 -10.27
CA CYS A 187 -12.48 -15.78 -9.31
C CYS A 187 -12.41 -17.20 -9.89
N LYS A 188 -11.22 -17.61 -10.31
CA LYS A 188 -10.97 -18.94 -10.88
C LYS A 188 -11.05 -20.05 -9.82
N GLU A 189 -10.66 -19.72 -8.59
CA GLU A 189 -10.57 -20.67 -7.47
C GLU A 189 -11.34 -20.11 -6.26
N PRO A 190 -12.67 -20.30 -6.19
CA PRO A 190 -13.45 -19.85 -5.05
C PRO A 190 -13.14 -20.65 -3.77
N PRO A 191 -13.30 -20.04 -2.58
CA PRO A 191 -13.71 -18.65 -2.37
C PRO A 191 -12.54 -17.67 -2.63
N CYS A 192 -12.85 -16.44 -3.03
CA CYS A 192 -11.85 -15.37 -3.20
C CYS A 192 -12.06 -14.21 -2.22
N PHE A 193 -10.99 -13.44 -2.03
CA PHE A 193 -11.06 -12.01 -1.70
C PHE A 193 -11.48 -11.21 -2.94
N PHE A 194 -11.54 -9.89 -2.84
CA PHE A 194 -11.63 -9.04 -4.03
C PHE A 194 -10.38 -9.18 -4.92
N ASN A 195 -10.46 -8.69 -6.15
CA ASN A 195 -9.41 -8.81 -7.17
C ASN A 195 -9.05 -10.28 -7.50
N ASN A 196 -10.02 -11.19 -7.37
CA ASN A 196 -9.93 -12.61 -7.75
C ASN A 196 -8.82 -13.40 -7.02
N VAL A 197 -8.41 -12.95 -5.84
CA VAL A 197 -7.36 -13.60 -5.05
C VAL A 197 -7.95 -14.77 -4.27
N HIS A 198 -7.43 -15.98 -4.49
CA HIS A 198 -7.88 -17.17 -3.77
C HIS A 198 -7.75 -16.98 -2.25
N LYS A 199 -8.81 -17.35 -1.54
CA LYS A 199 -8.94 -17.24 -0.09
C LYS A 199 -8.94 -18.66 0.49
N PRO A 200 -7.80 -19.16 0.99
CA PRO A 200 -7.71 -20.54 1.47
C PRO A 200 -8.56 -20.80 2.71
N SER A 201 -8.82 -19.76 3.52
CA SER A 201 -9.70 -19.83 4.68
C SER A 201 -10.38 -18.49 4.92
N LYS A 202 -11.52 -18.50 5.60
CA LYS A 202 -12.17 -17.26 6.05
C LYS A 202 -11.26 -16.53 7.06
N PRO A 203 -11.09 -15.20 6.97
CA PRO A 203 -10.43 -14.41 8.00
C PRO A 203 -10.99 -14.75 9.39
N CYS A 204 -10.10 -14.98 10.34
CA CYS A 204 -10.41 -15.54 11.65
C CYS A 204 -9.78 -14.71 12.77
N GLY A 205 -10.35 -14.80 13.97
CA GLY A 205 -9.88 -14.03 15.12
C GLY A 205 -10.22 -12.54 15.04
N ASN A 206 -9.52 -11.78 15.87
CA ASN A 206 -9.59 -10.32 15.92
C ASN A 206 -8.55 -9.72 14.98
N PHE A 207 -8.84 -8.56 14.41
CA PHE A 207 -7.95 -7.81 13.54
C PHE A 207 -7.62 -6.45 14.13
N LEU A 208 -6.42 -5.96 13.87
CA LEU A 208 -6.06 -4.56 14.02
C LEU A 208 -6.14 -3.89 12.65
N GLY A 209 -6.88 -2.79 12.55
CA GLY A 209 -6.87 -1.89 11.39
C GLY A 209 -5.92 -0.73 11.66
N ILE A 210 -4.79 -0.71 10.99
CA ILE A 210 -3.71 0.28 11.18
C ILE A 210 -3.63 1.27 10.00
N SER A 211 -2.74 2.25 10.09
CA SER A 211 -2.56 3.26 9.04
C SER A 211 -3.88 3.98 8.73
N LEU A 212 -4.26 4.10 7.46
CA LEU A 212 -5.47 4.83 7.07
C LEU A 212 -6.77 4.19 7.61
N TYR A 213 -6.78 2.89 7.94
CA TYR A 213 -7.92 2.30 8.63
C TYR A 213 -8.21 3.05 9.94
N TYR A 214 -7.17 3.37 10.73
CA TYR A 214 -7.30 4.19 11.92
C TYR A 214 -7.61 5.64 11.57
N PHE A 215 -6.77 6.31 10.77
CA PHE A 215 -6.88 7.77 10.58
C PHE A 215 -8.23 8.20 9.98
N ALA A 216 -8.79 7.44 9.04
CA ALA A 216 -10.08 7.77 8.44
C ALA A 216 -11.25 7.50 9.41
N THR A 217 -11.17 6.43 10.20
CA THR A 217 -12.23 6.11 11.18
C THR A 217 -12.15 7.02 12.40
N ASP A 218 -10.96 7.36 12.91
CA ASP A 218 -10.86 8.31 14.01
C ASP A 218 -11.35 9.71 13.62
N CYS A 219 -11.01 10.14 12.40
CA CYS A 219 -11.55 11.35 11.79
C CYS A 219 -13.09 11.34 11.77
N LEU A 220 -13.70 10.25 11.30
CA LEU A 220 -15.15 10.09 11.27
C LEU A 220 -15.76 10.15 12.69
N ARG A 221 -15.12 9.53 13.68
CA ARG A 221 -15.51 9.61 15.10
C ARG A 221 -15.48 11.04 15.62
N LYS A 222 -14.40 11.78 15.38
CA LYS A 222 -14.27 13.19 15.78
C LYS A 222 -15.35 14.05 15.10
N VAL A 223 -15.61 13.82 13.81
CA VAL A 223 -16.62 14.57 13.07
C VAL A 223 -18.02 14.34 13.62
N VAL A 224 -18.41 13.09 13.78
CA VAL A 224 -19.74 12.73 14.28
C VAL A 224 -19.94 13.18 15.72
N GLY A 225 -18.94 12.95 16.59
CA GLY A 225 -19.04 13.25 18.02
C GLY A 225 -18.98 14.75 18.34
N THR A 226 -18.16 15.52 17.62
CA THR A 226 -17.89 16.92 17.97
C THR A 226 -18.65 17.91 17.09
N TYR A 227 -18.60 17.74 15.77
CA TYR A 227 -19.15 18.73 14.85
C TYR A 227 -20.62 18.49 14.51
N LEU A 228 -21.03 17.22 14.45
CA LEU A 228 -22.41 16.85 14.13
C LEU A 228 -23.28 16.65 15.37
N ASN A 229 -22.66 16.35 16.51
CA ASN A 229 -23.27 16.24 17.84
C ASN A 229 -24.64 15.51 17.83
N VAL A 230 -24.64 14.32 17.24
CA VAL A 230 -25.86 13.53 17.00
C VAL A 230 -26.42 13.02 18.31
N ALA A 231 -27.69 13.31 18.59
CA ALA A 231 -28.32 12.82 19.81
C ALA A 231 -28.59 11.30 19.69
N PRO A 232 -28.50 10.52 20.79
CA PRO A 232 -28.75 9.08 20.77
C PRO A 232 -30.13 8.69 20.19
N SER A 233 -31.13 9.56 20.35
CA SER A 233 -32.49 9.36 19.82
C SER A 233 -32.59 9.51 18.30
N GLU A 234 -31.62 10.15 17.65
CA GLU A 234 -31.66 10.45 16.21
C GLU A 234 -31.12 9.29 15.37
N SER A 235 -30.16 8.53 15.88
CA SER A 235 -29.67 7.32 15.21
C SER A 235 -28.91 6.38 16.16
N SER A 236 -29.48 5.20 16.38
CA SER A 236 -28.87 4.14 17.19
C SER A 236 -27.53 3.67 16.63
N LEU A 237 -27.41 3.50 15.31
CA LEU A 237 -26.16 3.05 14.67
C LEU A 237 -25.06 4.11 14.74
N VAL A 238 -25.39 5.40 14.63
CA VAL A 238 -24.40 6.47 14.76
C VAL A 238 -23.94 6.60 16.21
N HIS A 239 -24.84 6.44 17.17
CA HIS A 239 -24.46 6.40 18.59
C HIS A 239 -23.64 5.14 18.93
N GLY A 240 -23.98 4.00 18.32
CA GLY A 240 -23.21 2.76 18.41
C GLY A 240 -21.79 2.92 17.88
N TYR A 241 -21.62 3.61 16.75
CA TYR A 241 -20.31 3.96 16.21
C TYR A 241 -19.41 4.69 17.23
N LEU A 242 -19.96 5.69 17.92
CA LEU A 242 -19.22 6.44 18.95
C LEU A 242 -18.93 5.59 20.18
N SER A 243 -19.90 4.76 20.60
CA SER A 243 -19.82 3.98 21.85
C SER A 243 -18.94 2.74 21.73
N HIS A 244 -18.91 2.12 20.55
CA HIS A 244 -18.14 0.91 20.30
C HIS A 244 -16.73 1.18 19.78
N PHE A 245 -16.36 2.43 19.48
CA PHE A 245 -14.99 2.76 19.09
C PHE A 245 -14.00 2.37 20.21
N PRO A 246 -12.85 1.73 19.90
CA PRO A 246 -12.21 1.55 18.59
C PRO A 246 -12.65 0.33 17.77
N ARG A 247 -13.75 -0.34 18.13
CA ARG A 247 -14.27 -1.55 17.48
C ARG A 247 -15.70 -1.41 16.94
N PRO A 248 -16.02 -0.34 16.17
CA PRO A 248 -17.34 -0.25 15.56
C PRO A 248 -17.52 -1.36 14.51
N SER A 249 -18.77 -1.78 14.33
CA SER A 249 -19.17 -2.65 13.23
C SER A 249 -19.19 -1.89 11.89
N VAL A 250 -19.25 -2.62 10.78
CA VAL A 250 -19.34 -1.99 9.45
C VAL A 250 -20.64 -1.22 9.29
N GLU A 251 -21.75 -1.70 9.85
CA GLU A 251 -23.05 -0.99 9.78
C GLU A 251 -22.99 0.37 10.48
N GLU A 252 -22.30 0.43 11.61
CA GLU A 252 -22.08 1.67 12.36
C GLU A 252 -21.17 2.65 11.60
N ILE A 253 -20.08 2.15 10.99
CA ILE A 253 -19.21 2.97 10.12
C ILE A 253 -20.03 3.55 8.96
N LYS A 254 -20.87 2.74 8.30
CA LYS A 254 -21.72 3.20 7.18
C LYS A 254 -22.71 4.27 7.61
N ALA A 255 -23.38 4.09 8.75
CA ALA A 255 -24.34 5.06 9.26
C ALA A 255 -23.67 6.41 9.59
N ALA A 256 -22.49 6.36 10.22
CA ALA A 256 -21.68 7.55 10.48
C ALA A 256 -21.20 8.22 9.17
N ALA A 257 -20.74 7.43 8.20
CA ALA A 257 -20.29 7.92 6.90
C ALA A 257 -21.43 8.60 6.11
N ASP A 258 -22.63 8.04 6.13
CA ASP A 258 -23.82 8.64 5.48
C ASP A 258 -24.07 10.05 6.01
N LEU A 259 -23.93 10.23 7.32
CA LEU A 259 -24.10 11.53 7.94
C LEU A 259 -22.99 12.51 7.56
N MET A 260 -21.72 12.09 7.63
CA MET A 260 -20.57 12.93 7.30
C MET A 260 -20.59 13.37 5.82
N CYS A 261 -20.74 12.42 4.89
CA CYS A 261 -20.68 12.67 3.45
C CYS A 261 -21.80 13.59 2.94
N SER A 262 -22.98 13.54 3.57
CA SER A 262 -24.14 14.35 3.16
C SER A 262 -23.95 15.86 3.43
N ARG A 263 -22.95 16.25 4.23
CA ARG A 263 -22.69 17.65 4.56
C ARG A 263 -22.05 18.38 3.38
N HIS A 264 -22.45 19.63 3.21
CA HIS A 264 -21.91 20.48 2.16
C HIS A 264 -20.42 20.74 2.42
N TRP A 265 -19.63 20.79 1.35
CA TRP A 265 -18.20 21.01 1.42
C TRP A 265 -17.82 22.29 2.16
N ASP A 266 -18.63 23.34 2.06
CA ASP A 266 -18.40 24.60 2.78
C ASP A 266 -18.41 24.46 4.30
N THR A 267 -19.15 23.48 4.83
CA THR A 267 -19.11 23.12 6.24
C THR A 267 -18.02 22.08 6.49
N ALA A 268 -17.93 21.06 5.64
CA ALA A 268 -17.00 19.96 5.88
C ALA A 268 -15.54 20.43 5.92
N LYS A 269 -15.16 21.41 5.09
CA LYS A 269 -13.80 21.96 5.02
C LYS A 269 -13.35 22.75 6.26
N THR A 270 -14.27 23.06 7.18
CA THR A 270 -13.96 23.80 8.41
C THR A 270 -13.75 22.88 9.61
N TRP A 271 -13.92 21.57 9.44
CA TRP A 271 -13.67 20.59 10.48
C TRP A 271 -12.18 20.31 10.62
N GLU A 272 -11.75 19.94 11.83
CA GLU A 272 -10.36 19.69 12.15
C GLU A 272 -10.17 18.29 12.74
N HIS A 273 -9.08 17.65 12.38
CA HIS A 273 -8.62 16.37 12.92
C HIS A 273 -7.11 16.41 13.01
N ASP A 274 -6.57 16.03 14.15
CA ASP A 274 -5.18 16.32 14.51
C ASP A 274 -4.19 15.56 13.59
N GLU A 275 -4.63 14.41 13.06
CA GLU A 275 -3.89 13.57 12.13
C GLU A 275 -4.32 13.80 10.66
N THR A 276 -4.97 14.92 10.34
CA THR A 276 -5.34 15.28 8.96
C THR A 276 -5.03 16.76 8.72
N PRO A 277 -3.76 17.06 8.41
CA PRO A 277 -3.22 18.41 8.55
C PRO A 277 -3.67 19.38 7.45
N ASP A 278 -4.19 18.91 6.32
CA ASP A 278 -4.62 19.77 5.22
C ASP A 278 -5.99 19.40 4.59
N VAL A 279 -6.59 20.43 3.97
CA VAL A 279 -7.90 20.35 3.30
C VAL A 279 -7.88 19.40 2.10
N THR A 280 -6.73 19.26 1.43
CA THR A 280 -6.56 18.33 0.29
C THR A 280 -6.73 16.88 0.73
N SER A 281 -6.10 16.50 1.84
CA SER A 281 -6.24 15.21 2.51
C SER A 281 -7.65 15.02 3.04
N TRP A 282 -8.24 16.09 3.61
CA TRP A 282 -9.60 16.08 4.12
C TRP A 282 -10.65 15.74 3.06
N SER A 283 -10.48 16.25 1.84
CA SER A 283 -11.43 16.06 0.75
C SER A 283 -11.64 14.60 0.34
N GLY A 284 -10.72 13.71 0.71
CA GLY A 284 -10.80 12.26 0.46
C GLY A 284 -11.58 11.47 1.52
N ARG A 285 -11.89 12.07 2.68
CA ARG A 285 -12.42 11.34 3.83
C ARG A 285 -13.76 10.64 3.54
N CYS A 286 -14.64 11.24 2.74
CA CYS A 286 -15.89 10.59 2.34
C CYS A 286 -15.66 9.30 1.53
N PHE A 287 -14.73 9.32 0.56
CA PHE A 287 -14.34 8.13 -0.18
C PHE A 287 -13.71 7.09 0.75
N GLU A 288 -12.75 7.48 1.57
CA GLU A 288 -11.94 6.56 2.39
C GLU A 288 -12.77 5.76 3.40
N VAL A 289 -13.68 6.39 4.13
CA VAL A 289 -14.52 5.68 5.11
C VAL A 289 -15.48 4.70 4.43
N ASN A 290 -16.01 5.07 3.25
CA ASN A 290 -16.85 4.19 2.45
C ASN A 290 -16.05 3.07 1.79
N TYR A 291 -14.80 3.34 1.41
CA TYR A 291 -13.86 2.35 0.89
C TYR A 291 -13.52 1.32 1.96
N ILE A 292 -13.15 1.76 3.16
CA ILE A 292 -12.88 0.90 4.32
C ILE A 292 -14.08 -0.01 4.63
N ALA A 293 -15.28 0.57 4.77
CA ALA A 293 -16.50 -0.19 5.04
C ALA A 293 -16.78 -1.26 3.96
N THR A 294 -16.56 -0.89 2.69
CA THR A 294 -16.82 -1.78 1.55
C THR A 294 -15.77 -2.88 1.44
N VAL A 295 -14.49 -2.57 1.64
CA VAL A 295 -13.39 -3.56 1.61
C VAL A 295 -13.51 -4.54 2.76
N ILE A 296 -13.79 -4.09 3.98
CA ILE A 296 -13.95 -5.00 5.14
C ILE A 296 -15.12 -5.97 4.89
N GLN A 297 -16.28 -5.46 4.49
CA GLN A 297 -17.46 -6.29 4.31
C GLN A 297 -17.38 -7.19 3.08
N TYR A 298 -17.14 -6.61 1.90
CA TYR A 298 -17.25 -7.33 0.62
C TYR A 298 -15.89 -7.84 0.13
N GLY A 299 -14.81 -7.11 0.42
CA GLY A 299 -13.47 -7.49 -0.02
C GLY A 299 -12.89 -8.62 0.82
N TYR A 300 -12.91 -8.48 2.13
CA TYR A 300 -12.45 -9.50 3.08
C TYR A 300 -13.53 -10.50 3.47
N GLY A 301 -14.81 -10.15 3.26
CA GLY A 301 -15.93 -11.04 3.59
C GLY A 301 -16.22 -11.09 5.09
N MET A 302 -15.92 -10.02 5.83
CA MET A 302 -16.23 -9.93 7.26
C MET A 302 -17.72 -9.58 7.46
N PRO A 303 -18.41 -10.17 8.46
CA PRO A 303 -19.83 -9.86 8.71
C PRO A 303 -20.04 -8.38 9.06
N PRO A 304 -21.11 -7.74 8.54
CA PRO A 304 -21.29 -6.30 8.71
C PRO A 304 -21.58 -5.89 10.17
N THR A 305 -22.16 -6.79 10.96
CA THR A 305 -22.46 -6.60 12.39
C THR A 305 -21.32 -7.03 13.32
N SER A 306 -20.19 -7.50 12.77
CA SER A 306 -19.07 -7.97 13.60
C SER A 306 -18.25 -6.81 14.15
N HIS A 307 -17.78 -6.95 15.40
CA HIS A 307 -16.90 -6.01 16.08
C HIS A 307 -15.45 -6.54 16.15
N ASN A 308 -15.01 -7.27 15.12
CA ASN A 308 -13.74 -8.01 15.15
C ASN A 308 -12.53 -7.16 14.76
N VAL A 309 -12.73 -5.99 14.17
CA VAL A 309 -11.65 -5.07 13.77
C VAL A 309 -11.52 -4.00 14.85
N THR A 310 -10.30 -3.80 15.35
CA THR A 310 -9.94 -2.71 16.27
C THR A 310 -9.10 -1.71 15.50
N PHE A 311 -9.60 -0.50 15.32
CA PHE A 311 -8.87 0.58 14.64
C PHE A 311 -7.90 1.22 15.62
N VAL A 312 -6.59 1.09 15.37
CA VAL A 312 -5.55 1.52 16.32
C VAL A 312 -4.42 2.26 15.62
N LYS A 313 -3.95 3.34 16.26
CA LYS A 313 -2.66 3.97 15.96
C LYS A 313 -1.56 3.33 16.79
N ASP A 314 -1.77 3.32 18.10
CA ASP A 314 -0.78 2.87 19.07
C ASP A 314 -1.27 1.68 19.89
N LEU A 315 -0.33 0.82 20.26
CA LEU A 315 -0.48 -0.17 21.31
C LEU A 315 0.56 0.12 22.40
N HIS A 316 0.08 0.33 23.63
CA HIS A 316 0.94 0.62 24.78
C HIS A 316 1.90 1.82 24.57
N GLY A 317 1.46 2.82 23.79
CA GLY A 317 2.25 4.02 23.50
C GLY A 317 3.26 3.85 22.35
N SER A 318 3.24 2.72 21.65
CA SER A 318 4.04 2.49 20.45
C SER A 318 3.15 2.36 19.22
N GLU A 319 3.48 3.11 18.18
CA GLU A 319 2.77 3.07 16.90
C GLU A 319 2.85 1.67 16.27
N VAL A 320 1.72 1.19 15.76
CA VAL A 320 1.64 -0.12 15.13
C VAL A 320 1.92 0.03 13.63
N GLU A 321 3.19 -0.13 13.28
CA GLU A 321 3.67 0.00 11.90
C GLU A 321 4.55 -1.19 11.49
N TRP A 322 4.61 -1.46 10.18
CA TRP A 322 5.41 -2.56 9.63
C TRP A 322 6.91 -2.42 9.91
N THR A 323 7.41 -1.21 10.18
CA THR A 323 8.82 -0.93 10.42
C THR A 323 9.38 -1.70 11.62
N LEU A 324 8.60 -1.84 12.70
CA LEU A 324 8.97 -2.62 13.87
C LEU A 324 9.09 -4.12 13.54
N GLY A 325 8.16 -4.64 12.75
CA GLY A 325 8.23 -6.04 12.30
C GLY A 325 9.41 -6.31 11.37
N ALA A 326 9.75 -5.35 10.51
CA ALA A 326 10.94 -5.42 9.67
C ALA A 326 12.21 -5.45 10.52
N PHE A 327 12.30 -4.59 11.54
CA PHE A 327 13.40 -4.62 12.49
C PHE A 327 13.52 -5.97 13.21
N ILE A 328 12.42 -6.52 13.72
CA ILE A 328 12.42 -7.83 14.40
C ILE A 328 12.97 -8.94 13.49
N GLU A 329 12.51 -8.99 12.22
CA GLU A 329 12.97 -10.02 11.28
C GLU A 329 14.44 -9.82 10.87
N GLU A 330 14.86 -8.58 10.57
CA GLU A 330 16.24 -8.31 10.14
C GLU A 330 17.24 -8.48 11.31
N ASN A 331 16.87 -8.14 12.54
CA ASN A 331 17.69 -8.36 13.73
C ASN A 331 17.98 -9.86 13.95
N LEU A 332 16.97 -10.72 13.78
CA LEU A 332 17.16 -12.16 13.86
C LEU A 332 18.13 -12.68 12.81
N ARG A 333 18.05 -12.18 11.57
CA ARG A 333 19.00 -12.55 10.52
C ARG A 333 20.43 -12.20 10.91
N LEU A 334 20.67 -10.98 11.40
CA LEU A 334 21.99 -10.54 11.87
C LEU A 334 22.54 -11.42 13.00
N SER A 335 21.68 -11.82 13.94
CA SER A 335 22.06 -12.70 15.05
C SER A 335 22.41 -14.13 14.60
N SER A 336 21.81 -14.61 13.51
CA SER A 336 22.00 -15.97 12.98
C SER A 336 23.18 -16.11 12.00
N ASP A 337 23.51 -15.05 11.26
CA ASP A 337 24.67 -14.99 10.37
C ASP A 337 25.18 -13.53 10.25
N PRO A 338 26.21 -13.16 11.02
CA PRO A 338 26.80 -11.82 10.99
C PRO A 338 27.41 -11.44 9.62
N THR A 339 27.62 -12.42 8.75
CA THR A 339 28.19 -12.24 7.41
C THR A 339 27.14 -12.29 6.30
N ALA A 340 25.85 -12.43 6.62
CA ALA A 340 24.77 -12.49 5.63
C ALA A 340 24.76 -11.22 4.75
N ILE A 341 25.32 -11.36 3.55
CA ILE A 341 25.29 -10.37 2.49
C ILE A 341 23.96 -10.53 1.75
N SER A 342 23.11 -9.51 1.79
CA SER A 342 21.85 -9.48 1.04
C SER A 342 22.11 -9.64 -0.47
N THR A 343 21.73 -10.81 -1.01
CA THR A 343 21.69 -11.08 -2.45
C THR A 343 20.32 -10.76 -3.06
N ARG A 344 19.34 -10.28 -2.28
CA ARG A 344 17.96 -9.98 -2.74
C ARG A 344 17.80 -8.60 -3.40
N GLY A 345 18.84 -8.13 -4.10
CA GLY A 345 18.86 -6.79 -4.72
C GLY A 345 17.99 -6.62 -5.98
N ILE A 346 17.34 -7.67 -6.47
CA ILE A 346 16.49 -7.62 -7.66
C ILE A 346 15.24 -8.46 -7.41
N VAL A 347 14.13 -7.80 -7.10
CA VAL A 347 12.81 -8.46 -7.07
C VAL A 347 12.30 -8.45 -8.50
N GLU A 348 12.36 -9.59 -9.20
CA GLU A 348 11.53 -9.77 -10.39
C GLU A 348 10.05 -9.74 -9.98
N PRO A 349 9.16 -9.12 -10.76
CA PRO A 349 7.75 -9.08 -10.42
C PRO A 349 7.14 -10.47 -10.61
N THR A 350 7.09 -11.25 -9.54
CA THR A 350 6.27 -12.47 -9.46
C THR A 350 4.92 -12.16 -8.82
N GLU A 351 4.23 -11.15 -9.35
CA GLU A 351 2.77 -11.11 -9.30
C GLU A 351 2.28 -11.28 -10.73
N TYR A 352 1.65 -12.43 -10.95
CA TYR A 352 1.02 -12.89 -12.18
C TYR A 352 0.12 -11.79 -12.78
N MET A 353 0.65 -11.02 -13.72
CA MET A 353 -0.20 -10.26 -14.65
C MET A 353 -0.90 -11.26 -15.57
N PRO A 354 -2.23 -11.20 -15.74
CA PRO A 354 -2.92 -12.01 -16.74
C PRO A 354 -2.28 -11.74 -18.11
N THR A 355 -1.79 -12.79 -18.74
CA THR A 355 -1.15 -12.77 -20.06
C THR A 355 -2.18 -12.54 -21.15
N ASP A 356 -2.77 -11.36 -21.23
CA ASP A 356 -3.66 -10.96 -22.33
C ASP A 356 -3.43 -9.47 -22.65
N SER A 357 -2.22 -9.10 -23.11
CA SER A 357 -1.97 -7.84 -23.85
C SER A 357 -0.57 -7.67 -24.47
N ILE A 358 0.36 -8.62 -24.34
CA ILE A 358 1.73 -8.46 -24.88
C ILE A 358 1.84 -8.81 -26.38
N ALA A 359 0.78 -9.30 -27.02
CA ALA A 359 0.84 -9.68 -28.43
C ALA A 359 0.95 -8.51 -29.42
N MET A 360 0.58 -7.28 -29.04
CA MET A 360 0.51 -6.16 -30.01
C MET A 360 1.80 -5.34 -30.18
N PRO A 361 2.63 -5.05 -29.16
CA PRO A 361 3.84 -4.25 -29.36
C PRO A 361 4.95 -5.02 -30.09
N ALA A 362 5.08 -6.33 -29.84
CA ALA A 362 6.13 -7.16 -30.45
C ALA A 362 5.92 -7.36 -31.96
N ILE A 363 4.66 -7.51 -32.40
CA ILE A 363 4.32 -7.66 -33.82
C ILE A 363 4.57 -6.34 -34.58
N PHE A 364 4.29 -5.18 -33.98
CA PHE A 364 4.57 -3.88 -34.60
C PHE A 364 6.07 -3.59 -34.76
N ILE A 365 6.90 -3.98 -33.78
CA ILE A 365 8.36 -3.80 -33.87
C ILE A 365 8.98 -4.72 -34.94
N VAL A 366 8.51 -5.96 -35.07
CA VAL A 366 8.97 -6.89 -36.11
C VAL A 366 8.55 -6.43 -37.52
N ILE A 367 7.36 -5.85 -37.67
CA ILE A 367 6.89 -5.29 -38.94
C ILE A 367 7.65 -4.01 -39.31
N LEU A 368 7.93 -3.12 -38.35
CA LEU A 368 8.67 -1.88 -38.62
C LEU A 368 10.15 -2.11 -38.96
N LEU A 369 10.78 -3.15 -38.42
CA LEU A 369 12.19 -3.48 -38.73
C LEU A 369 12.37 -4.31 -40.01
N SER A 370 11.32 -4.98 -40.49
CA SER A 370 11.39 -5.80 -41.71
C SER A 370 11.10 -5.02 -43.00
N ILE A 371 10.34 -3.91 -42.93
CA ILE A 371 10.00 -3.10 -44.11
C ILE A 371 11.24 -2.42 -44.76
N PRO A 372 12.19 -1.81 -44.01
CA PRO A 372 13.38 -1.22 -44.62
C PRO A 372 14.31 -2.28 -45.22
N GLY A 373 14.47 -3.43 -44.56
CA GLY A 373 15.31 -4.54 -45.04
C GLY A 373 14.78 -5.13 -46.34
N PHE A 374 13.46 -5.29 -46.47
CA PHE A 374 12.83 -5.84 -47.67
C PHE A 374 12.93 -4.89 -48.87
N LEU A 375 12.80 -3.57 -48.66
CA LEU A 375 12.98 -2.56 -49.70
C LEU A 375 14.43 -2.46 -50.21
N ILE A 376 15.41 -2.68 -49.33
CA ILE A 376 16.83 -2.70 -49.70
C ILE A 376 17.16 -3.98 -50.48
N CYS A 377 16.66 -5.14 -50.07
CA CYS A 377 16.83 -6.39 -50.82
C CYS A 377 16.16 -6.35 -52.20
N TYR A 378 14.95 -5.77 -52.31
CA TYR A 378 14.24 -5.62 -53.59
C TYR A 378 14.98 -4.72 -54.59
N LYS A 379 15.61 -3.63 -54.11
CA LYS A 379 16.38 -2.71 -54.98
C LYS A 379 17.77 -3.22 -55.36
N THR A 380 18.35 -4.16 -54.60
CA THR A 380 19.75 -4.60 -54.78
C THR A 380 19.89 -6.03 -55.32
N GLY A 381 18.79 -6.78 -55.44
CA GLY A 381 18.77 -8.12 -56.03
C GLY A 381 19.49 -9.20 -55.21
N LYS A 382 19.68 -8.98 -53.90
CA LYS A 382 20.40 -9.90 -53.00
C LYS A 382 19.48 -10.62 -52.04
N ASP A 383 19.80 -11.89 -51.78
CA ASP A 383 19.07 -12.81 -50.89
C ASP A 383 19.08 -12.30 -49.42
N PRO A 384 17.92 -12.18 -48.76
CA PRO A 384 17.80 -11.67 -47.38
C PRO A 384 18.55 -12.47 -46.29
N TYR A 385 19.01 -13.70 -46.54
CA TYR A 385 19.66 -14.52 -45.50
C TYR A 385 21.11 -14.15 -45.19
N THR A 386 21.81 -13.35 -46.01
CA THR A 386 23.25 -13.08 -45.84
C THR A 386 23.58 -11.84 -44.98
N LEU A 387 22.58 -11.06 -44.55
CA LEU A 387 22.78 -9.76 -43.88
C LEU A 387 22.69 -9.81 -42.34
N VAL A 388 22.22 -10.91 -41.75
CA VAL A 388 21.90 -10.98 -40.30
C VAL A 388 23.10 -11.40 -39.43
N THR A 389 24.21 -11.88 -40.00
CA THR A 389 25.32 -12.46 -39.23
C THR A 389 26.47 -11.50 -38.87
N ASN A 390 26.45 -10.23 -39.29
CA ASN A 390 27.56 -9.28 -39.04
C ASN A 390 27.24 -8.07 -38.15
N ALA A 391 26.09 -8.03 -37.46
CA ALA A 391 25.67 -6.86 -36.67
C ALA A 391 26.12 -6.85 -35.19
N PHE A 392 26.88 -7.84 -34.72
CA PHE A 392 27.29 -7.95 -33.30
C PHE A 392 28.76 -7.63 -33.04
N ILE A 393 29.31 -6.52 -33.57
CA ILE A 393 30.55 -5.93 -33.04
C ILE A 393 30.52 -4.41 -33.25
N VAL A 394 30.42 -3.61 -32.17
CA VAL A 394 30.87 -2.20 -32.17
C VAL A 394 31.55 -1.87 -30.82
N PRO A 395 32.73 -1.22 -30.84
CA PRO A 395 33.52 -0.86 -29.65
C PRO A 395 33.20 0.54 -29.10
N SER A 396 33.71 0.80 -27.89
CA SER A 396 33.61 2.03 -27.09
C SER A 396 34.35 3.25 -27.66
N LYS A 397 33.73 4.46 -27.65
CA LYS A 397 34.29 5.73 -27.14
C LYS A 397 33.27 6.92 -27.21
N PRO A 398 33.52 8.03 -26.48
CA PRO A 398 32.50 8.96 -25.96
C PRO A 398 32.40 10.30 -26.70
N MET A 399 31.28 11.02 -26.53
CA MET A 399 31.13 12.50 -26.63
C MET A 399 29.69 12.85 -26.20
N SER A 400 29.46 13.59 -25.11
CA SER A 400 29.48 15.06 -24.93
C SER A 400 28.11 15.71 -25.16
N SER A 401 27.81 16.70 -24.31
CA SER A 401 26.64 17.60 -24.21
C SER A 401 25.31 16.96 -23.81
N VAL A 402 24.98 17.06 -22.51
CA VAL A 402 23.60 16.94 -22.00
C VAL A 402 23.07 18.36 -21.85
N GLU A 403 22.15 18.74 -22.73
CA GLU A 403 21.24 19.86 -22.50
C GLU A 403 20.34 19.54 -21.30
N SER A 404 20.21 20.53 -20.42
CA SER A 404 19.36 20.53 -19.24
C SER A 404 17.88 20.38 -19.62
N LEU A 405 17.31 19.20 -19.37
CA LEU A 405 15.86 19.05 -19.22
C LEU A 405 15.48 19.29 -17.76
N GLU A 406 14.92 20.46 -17.48
CA GLU A 406 14.17 20.72 -16.26
C GLU A 406 12.94 19.80 -16.23
N LEU A 407 12.99 18.79 -15.37
CA LEU A 407 11.83 17.98 -14.99
C LEU A 407 10.99 18.79 -14.01
N GLN A 408 9.80 19.22 -14.44
CA GLN A 408 8.77 19.71 -13.53
C GLN A 408 8.35 18.58 -12.57
N PRO A 409 8.19 18.86 -11.27
CA PRO A 409 7.82 17.85 -10.29
C PRO A 409 6.33 17.53 -10.41
N THR A 410 5.99 16.32 -10.84
CA THR A 410 4.70 15.72 -10.51
C THR A 410 4.83 15.04 -9.17
N GLU A 411 4.08 15.51 -8.18
CA GLU A 411 4.01 14.97 -6.82
C GLU A 411 3.46 13.54 -6.83
N GLN A 412 4.32 12.55 -7.03
CA GLN A 412 4.15 11.22 -6.44
C GLN A 412 5.05 11.16 -5.22
N GLN A 413 4.48 11.49 -4.06
CA GLN A 413 5.17 11.31 -2.79
C GLN A 413 5.38 9.81 -2.55
N ALA A 414 6.61 9.33 -2.76
CA ALA A 414 7.04 8.04 -2.29
C ALA A 414 7.32 8.16 -0.79
N THR A 415 6.52 7.51 0.06
CA THR A 415 6.80 7.41 1.49
C THR A 415 8.02 6.52 1.70
N VAL A 416 9.08 7.08 2.30
CA VAL A 416 10.30 6.36 2.66
C VAL A 416 10.38 6.37 4.18
N ASN A 417 10.22 5.20 4.81
CA ASN A 417 10.40 5.05 6.25
C ASN A 417 11.84 4.57 6.52
N VAL A 418 12.54 5.28 7.41
CA VAL A 418 13.89 4.91 7.85
C VAL A 418 13.74 4.06 9.10
N VAL A 419 14.28 2.84 9.06
CA VAL A 419 14.36 1.96 10.23
C VAL A 419 15.78 2.03 10.75
N VAL A 420 15.93 2.48 12.00
CA VAL A 420 17.20 2.50 12.73
C VAL A 420 17.13 1.38 13.76
N GLY A 421 18.00 0.38 13.64
CA GLY A 421 18.07 -0.75 14.56
C GLY A 421 19.37 -0.75 15.33
N GLU A 422 19.30 -0.80 16.67
CA GLU A 422 20.45 -1.06 17.55
C GLU A 422 20.95 -2.51 17.42
#